data_AF-A0A2G9EH16-F1
#
_entry.id   AF-A0A2G9EH16-F1
#
_cell.length_a   1.000
_cell.length_b   1.000
_cell.length_c   1.000
_cell.angle_alpha   90.00
_cell.angle_beta   90.00
_cell.angle_gamma   90.00
#
_symmetry.space_group_name_H-M   'P 1'
#
loop_
_entity.id
_entity.type
_entity.pdbx_description
1 polymer ?
#
loop_
_entity_poly.entity_id
_entity_poly.type
_entity_poly.pdbx_seq_one_letter_code
_entity_poly.pdbx_strand_id
1 'polypeptide(L)'
;MENAEYEYFISLIEKEIFLIRNSGTNLNIHLKFNGEKNNFFYEVGNFKQNFLVLGEKYSYNVKNKTFQFSYILFDENNNEINKIEIAIRHV
;
A
#
# COMPACT_ATOMS: atom_id res chain seq x y z
N MET A 1 -24.66 1.80 -11.38
CA MET A 1 -23.39 1.59 -10.65
C MET A 1 -23.26 2.80 -9.75
N GLU A 2 -23.40 2.65 -8.43
CA GLU A 2 -23.08 3.75 -7.53
C GLU A 2 -21.60 4.10 -7.72
N ASN A 3 -21.31 5.38 -7.98
CA ASN A 3 -19.98 5.92 -7.85
C ASN A 3 -19.64 5.89 -6.35
N ALA A 4 -19.18 4.75 -5.85
CA ALA A 4 -18.62 4.70 -4.52
C ALA A 4 -17.35 5.56 -4.55
N GLU A 5 -17.40 6.74 -3.95
CA GLU A 5 -16.23 7.55 -3.69
C GLU A 5 -15.33 6.76 -2.74
N TYR A 6 -14.27 6.17 -3.30
CA TYR A 6 -13.27 5.48 -2.51
C TYR A 6 -12.22 6.49 -2.06
N GLU A 7 -12.19 6.76 -0.77
CA GLU A 7 -11.17 7.62 -0.18
C GLU A 7 -9.91 6.80 0.09
N TYR A 8 -8.77 7.30 -0.40
CA TYR A 8 -7.46 6.76 -0.07
C TYR A 8 -6.75 7.72 0.87
N PHE A 9 -6.37 7.22 2.03
CA PHE A 9 -5.55 7.92 2.99
C PHE A 9 -4.14 7.38 2.91
N ILE A 10 -3.19 8.29 2.72
CA ILE A 10 -1.77 7.98 2.75
C ILE A 10 -1.17 8.80 3.88
N SER A 11 -0.75 8.10 4.92
CA SER A 11 -0.09 8.70 6.08
C SER A 11 1.37 8.26 6.12
N LEU A 12 2.26 9.22 6.32
CA LEU A 12 3.67 8.99 6.59
C LEU A 12 3.90 9.29 8.07
N ILE A 13 4.17 8.25 8.86
CA ILE A 13 4.49 8.36 10.28
C ILE A 13 5.88 7.77 10.46
N GLU A 14 6.82 8.60 10.92
CA GLU A 14 8.24 8.27 11.01
C GLU A 14 8.84 7.77 9.67
N LYS A 15 9.01 6.44 9.51
CA LYS A 15 9.55 5.77 8.32
C LYS A 15 8.59 4.70 7.76
N GLU A 16 7.31 4.80 8.13
CA GLU A 16 6.27 3.87 7.70
C GLU A 16 5.21 4.60 6.89
N ILE A 17 4.69 3.93 5.86
CA ILE A 17 3.57 4.42 5.06
C ILE A 17 2.36 3.56 5.35
N PHE A 18 1.25 4.21 5.69
CA PHE A 18 -0.05 3.59 5.78
C PHE A 18 -0.86 3.97 4.55
N LEU A 19 -1.21 2.99 3.73
CA LEU A 19 -2.14 3.13 2.62
C LEU A 19 -3.46 2.50 3.04
N ILE A 20 -4.40 3.36 3.41
CA ILE A 20 -5.72 2.97 3.89
C ILE A 20 -6.71 3.31 2.79
N ARG A 21 -7.44 2.32 2.28
CA ARG A 21 -8.58 2.57 1.41
C ARG A 21 -9.85 2.45 2.25
N ASN A 22 -10.48 3.59 2.49
CA ASN A 22 -11.79 3.64 3.14
C ASN A 22 -12.84 3.29 2.07
N SER A 23 -13.17 2.01 1.98
CA SER A 23 -14.17 1.47 1.06
C SER A 23 -14.98 0.42 1.79
N GLY A 24 -16.13 0.01 1.25
CA GLY A 24 -16.89 -1.15 1.77
C GLY A 24 -16.11 -2.48 1.78
N THR A 25 -14.84 -2.46 1.36
CA THR A 25 -13.87 -3.55 1.45
C THR A 25 -12.71 -3.13 2.35
N ASN A 26 -12.29 -4.00 3.27
CA ASN A 26 -11.14 -3.72 4.13
C ASN A 26 -9.84 -3.89 3.32
N LEU A 27 -9.29 -2.78 2.84
CA LEU A 27 -7.96 -2.74 2.23
C LEU A 27 -7.09 -1.74 3.00
N ASN A 28 -6.45 -2.24 4.05
CA ASN A 28 -5.50 -1.50 4.88
C ASN A 28 -4.11 -2.10 4.67
N ILE A 29 -3.27 -1.42 3.92
CA ILE A 29 -1.89 -1.85 3.65
C ILE A 29 -0.95 -1.03 4.53
N HIS A 30 -0.20 -1.72 5.39
CA HIS A 30 0.86 -1.13 6.19
C HIS A 30 2.22 -1.47 5.58
N LEU A 31 2.92 -0.46 5.09
CA LEU A 31 4.23 -0.59 4.47
C LEU A 31 5.31 -0.08 5.41
N LYS A 32 6.22 -0.98 5.80
CA LYS A 32 7.48 -0.64 6.46
C LYS A 32 8.61 -0.62 5.45
N PHE A 33 9.48 0.38 5.56
CA PHE A 33 10.67 0.54 4.71
C PHE A 33 11.96 0.19 5.44
N ASN A 34 11.86 -0.68 6.45
CA ASN A 34 12.98 -1.20 7.25
C ASN A 34 13.48 -2.58 6.76
N GLY A 35 12.93 -3.11 5.67
CA GLY A 35 13.26 -4.43 5.13
C GLY A 35 12.38 -5.58 5.67
N GLU A 36 11.44 -5.31 6.57
CA GLU A 36 10.54 -6.31 7.12
C GLU A 36 9.26 -6.46 6.28
N LYS A 37 8.80 -7.70 6.14
CA LYS A 37 7.47 -8.00 5.59
C LYS A 37 6.40 -7.79 6.66
N ASN A 38 5.24 -7.26 6.28
CA ASN A 38 4.07 -7.20 7.15
C ASN A 38 2.90 -8.00 6.55
N ASN A 39 2.01 -8.47 7.41
CA ASN A 39 0.78 -9.12 6.97
C ASN A 39 -0.18 -8.08 6.37
N PHE A 40 -0.74 -8.43 5.21
CA PHE A 40 -1.81 -7.70 4.57
C PHE A 40 -3.01 -8.62 4.40
N PHE A 41 -4.08 -8.34 5.14
CA PHE A 41 -5.33 -9.07 5.02
C PHE A 41 -6.24 -8.37 4.00
N TYR A 42 -6.70 -9.15 3.02
CA TYR A 42 -7.59 -8.66 1.97
C TYR A 42 -8.92 -9.38 2.03
N GLU A 43 -10.01 -8.61 2.13
CA GLU A 43 -11.38 -9.13 2.22
C GLU A 43 -12.31 -8.38 1.27
N VAL A 44 -12.93 -9.13 0.35
CA VAL A 44 -13.95 -8.64 -0.58
C VAL A 44 -15.03 -9.70 -0.76
N GLY A 45 -16.24 -9.41 -0.26
CA GLY A 45 -17.35 -10.37 -0.29
C GLY A 45 -16.98 -11.67 0.43
N ASN A 46 -17.01 -12.80 -0.28
CA ASN A 46 -16.63 -14.11 0.26
C ASN A 46 -15.13 -14.43 0.14
N PHE A 47 -14.35 -13.58 -0.53
CA PHE A 47 -12.92 -13.77 -0.69
C PHE A 47 -12.16 -13.19 0.51
N LYS A 48 -11.32 -14.00 1.15
CA LYS A 48 -10.47 -13.62 2.27
C LYS A 48 -9.09 -14.26 2.09
N GLN A 49 -8.03 -13.47 2.09
CA GLN A 49 -6.67 -13.97 1.92
C GLN A 49 -5.68 -13.14 2.75
N ASN A 50 -4.69 -13.82 3.34
CA ASN A 50 -3.51 -13.17 3.89
C ASN A 50 -2.40 -13.14 2.84
N PHE A 51 -1.81 -11.97 2.68
CA PHE A 51 -0.61 -11.72 1.89
C PHE A 51 0.49 -11.18 2.79
N LEU A 52 1.71 -11.15 2.27
CA LEU A 52 2.80 -10.38 2.85
C LEU A 52 3.12 -9.19 1.96
N VAL A 53 3.44 -8.05 2.56
CA VAL A 53 3.86 -6.83 1.85
C VAL A 53 5.22 -6.37 2.32
N LEU A 54 6.07 -5.96 1.39
CA LEU A 54 7.39 -5.38 1.66
C LEU A 54 7.48 -3.99 1.02
N GLY A 55 7.70 -2.95 1.82
CA GLY A 55 7.95 -1.61 1.31
C GLY A 55 9.35 -1.48 0.73
N GLU A 56 9.45 -0.92 -0.47
CA GLU A 56 10.71 -0.69 -1.19
C GLU A 56 10.82 0.76 -1.71
N LYS A 57 12.05 1.28 -1.74
CA LYS A 57 12.43 2.50 -2.47
C LYS A 57 11.48 3.69 -2.28
N TYR A 58 11.45 4.30 -1.09
CA TYR A 58 10.74 5.57 -0.89
C TYR A 58 11.67 6.77 -1.12
N SER A 59 11.12 7.86 -1.65
CA SER A 59 11.85 9.13 -1.77
C SER A 59 10.89 10.31 -1.91
N TYR A 60 11.31 11.49 -1.47
CA TYR A 60 10.61 12.74 -1.70
C TYR A 60 11.46 13.67 -2.57
N ASN A 61 10.93 14.08 -3.72
CA ASN A 61 11.55 15.07 -4.57
C ASN A 61 10.93 16.45 -4.30
N VAL A 62 11.74 17.32 -3.68
CA VAL A 62 11.32 18.67 -3.28
C VAL A 62 11.02 19.57 -4.49
N LYS A 63 11.75 19.40 -5.61
CA LYS A 63 11.62 20.29 -6.78
C LYS A 63 10.27 20.14 -7.46
N ASN A 64 9.81 18.90 -7.63
CA ASN A 64 8.52 18.59 -8.25
C ASN A 64 7.43 18.23 -7.22
N LYS A 65 7.71 18.42 -5.92
CA LYS A 65 6.83 18.10 -4.78
C LYS A 65 6.18 16.72 -4.91
N THR A 66 6.98 15.73 -5.32
CA THR A 66 6.51 14.36 -5.58
C THR A 66 7.09 13.41 -4.55
N PHE A 67 6.21 12.71 -3.85
CA PHE A 67 6.55 11.57 -3.02
C PHE A 67 6.33 10.28 -3.81
N GLN A 68 7.33 9.41 -3.82
CA GLN A 68 7.25 8.14 -4.54
C GLN A 68 7.72 6.99 -3.65
N PHE A 69 7.10 5.83 -3.82
CA PHE A 69 7.48 4.60 -3.15
C PHE A 69 7.03 3.39 -3.97
N SER A 70 7.57 2.23 -3.65
CA SER A 70 7.14 0.95 -4.22
C SER A 70 6.90 -0.07 -3.13
N TYR A 71 6.21 -1.16 -3.46
CA TYR A 71 6.11 -2.32 -2.59
C TYR A 71 5.94 -3.60 -3.40
N ILE A 72 6.32 -4.72 -2.81
CA ILE A 72 6.14 -6.07 -3.34
C ILE A 72 5.07 -6.79 -2.52
N LEU A 73 4.16 -7.48 -3.21
CA LEU A 73 3.15 -8.36 -2.63
C LEU A 73 3.61 -9.81 -2.79
N PHE A 74 3.53 -10.60 -1.72
CA PHE A 74 3.84 -12.02 -1.73
C PHE A 74 2.63 -12.86 -1.31
N ASP A 75 2.56 -14.09 -1.82
CA ASP A 75 1.64 -15.11 -1.34
C ASP A 75 2.10 -15.70 0.00
N GLU A 76 1.29 -16.61 0.54
CA GLU A 76 1.59 -17.35 1.78
C GLU A 76 2.86 -18.21 1.70
N ASN A 77 3.30 -18.57 0.50
CA ASN A 77 4.51 -19.34 0.23
C ASN A 77 5.74 -18.46 -0.01
N ASN A 78 5.64 -17.14 0.22
CA ASN A 78 6.68 -16.15 -0.04
C ASN A 78 7.05 -15.98 -1.52
N ASN A 79 6.22 -16.41 -2.46
CA ASN A 79 6.41 -16.10 -3.88
C ASN A 79 5.98 -14.66 -4.13
N GLU A 80 6.78 -13.92 -4.89
CA GLU A 80 6.40 -12.59 -5.38
C GLU A 80 5.23 -12.73 -6.36
N ILE A 81 4.11 -12.09 -6.04
CA ILE A 81 2.91 -12.05 -6.88
C ILE A 81 2.95 -10.81 -7.78
N ASN A 82 3.31 -9.67 -7.19
CA ASN A 82 3.23 -8.38 -7.86
C ASN A 82 4.15 -7.34 -7.23
N LYS A 83 4.50 -6.33 -8.01
CA LYS A 83 5.22 -5.14 -7.59
C LYS A 83 4.48 -3.89 -8.05
N ILE A 84 4.25 -2.97 -7.12
CA ILE A 84 3.48 -1.75 -7.36
C ILE A 84 4.37 -0.55 -7.05
N GLU A 85 4.38 0.42 -7.97
CA GLU A 85 5.06 1.71 -7.81
C GLU A 85 4.02 2.83 -7.79
N ILE A 86 4.13 3.73 -6.82
CA ILE A 86 3.20 4.83 -6.60
C ILE A 86 3.99 6.13 -6.54
N ALA A 87 3.53 7.14 -7.29
CA ALA A 87 4.01 8.51 -7.21
C ALA A 87 2.85 9.46 -6.95
N ILE A 88 2.98 10.30 -5.92
CA ILE A 88 1.97 11.25 -5.46
C ILE A 88 2.56 12.64 -5.61
N ARG A 89 1.89 13.49 -6.38
CA ARG A 89 2.25 14.89 -6.57
C ARG A 89 1.15 15.77 -6.02
N HIS A 90 1.54 16.76 -5.21
CA HIS A 90 0.63 17.83 -4.83
C HIS A 90 0.45 18.79 -6.02
N VAL A 91 -0.78 18.95 -6.52
CA VAL A 91 -1.15 19.80 -7.67
C VAL A 91 -1.86 21.07 -7.23
#